data_AF-A0A7Y5KZN4-F1
#
_entry.id   AF-A0A7Y5KZN4-F1
#
_cell.length_a   1.000
_cell.length_b   1.000
_cell.length_c   1.000
_cell.angle_alpha   90.00
_cell.angle_beta   90.00
_cell.angle_gamma   90.00
#
_symmetry.space_group_name_H-M   'P 1'
#
loop_
_entity.id
_entity.type
_entity.pdbx_description
1 polymer ?
#
loop_
_entity_poly.entity_id
_entity_poly.type
_entity_poly.pdbx_seq_one_letter_code
_entity_poly.pdbx_strand_id
1 'polypeptide(L)'
;MQPTFSLATLPLVLSPLALVAGASVAAGYARYASSVRPAVLRGIAVASAAAGAVPLALAAADAARGGTVLSHVVGLFRVGSLDATLGFALDRAGLLIALVTLVLVAGVAFAVSGEHKRASAPSVGATLVAGAGALVAALAEGFPTLFFGLGIAYAAGVMYAGTSGADAPRRARFAVGAFGGSIIAASAAVALVFWALGGRWLDGSKYLSDYKERFVLVAQGEAPKADPLATPNARGTLTVVSHPGARVYLGIADESHLARSEPFAETPVVRKELAAGLHKVAIAPGAGAMIASDGLEVALVDAVSIRPGAETTIVLAGPSLTFHEIAPQLGPKNDLGIRRLGPIDVATAATAFWALALLLLALSFGGTLPNFGAARRSGPAAVATACAMIAAGVLVARLGSVVPLSGVAAAAGGLALGVVAVLSARRGDIAAPAAAMVC
;
A
#
# COMPACT_ATOMS: atom_id res chain seq x y z
N MET A 1 -18.22 14.25 4.91
CA MET A 1 -17.64 13.21 5.77
C MET A 1 -16.55 13.85 6.59
N GLN A 2 -16.64 13.81 7.93
CA GLN A 2 -15.48 14.15 8.75
C GLN A 2 -14.56 12.93 8.75
N PRO A 3 -13.25 13.08 8.45
CA PRO A 3 -12.31 11.98 8.56
C PRO A 3 -12.20 11.62 10.05
N THR A 4 -12.85 10.53 10.46
CA THR A 4 -12.69 9.99 11.81
C THR A 4 -11.32 9.34 11.88
N PHE A 5 -10.32 10.10 12.31
CA PHE A 5 -9.02 9.57 12.68
C PHE A 5 -9.22 8.62 13.87
N SER A 6 -9.21 7.31 13.61
CA SER A 6 -9.21 6.33 14.68
C SER A 6 -7.85 6.34 15.36
N LEU A 7 -7.83 6.48 16.69
CA LEU A 7 -6.59 6.41 17.48
C LEU A 7 -5.83 5.09 17.25
N ALA A 8 -6.54 4.01 16.90
CA ALA A 8 -5.96 2.72 16.57
C ALA A 8 -5.08 2.75 15.30
N THR A 9 -5.28 3.75 14.43
CA THR A 9 -4.57 3.89 13.15
C THR A 9 -3.42 4.90 13.20
N LEU A 10 -3.40 5.74 14.24
CA LEU A 10 -2.33 6.67 14.55
C LEU A 10 -0.93 6.03 14.47
N PRO A 11 -0.71 4.78 14.93
CA PRO A 11 0.62 4.18 14.91
C PRO A 11 1.25 4.05 13.51
N LEU A 12 0.44 3.81 12.48
CA LEU A 12 0.90 3.65 11.09
C LEU A 12 1.41 4.97 10.50
N VAL A 13 0.81 6.09 10.92
CA VAL A 13 1.21 7.44 10.49
C VAL A 13 2.39 7.96 11.31
N LEU A 14 2.43 7.66 12.62
CA LEU A 14 3.51 8.11 13.51
C LEU A 14 4.86 7.50 13.16
N SER A 15 4.88 6.26 12.66
CA SER A 15 6.11 5.56 12.36
C SER A 15 6.99 6.28 11.31
N PRO A 16 6.50 6.65 10.11
CA PRO A 16 7.28 7.44 9.17
C PRO A 16 7.55 8.88 9.64
N LEU A 17 6.63 9.48 10.41
CA LEU A 17 6.83 10.82 10.98
C LEU A 17 8.01 10.87 11.97
N ALA A 18 8.24 9.81 12.74
CA ALA A 18 9.38 9.72 13.65
C ALA A 18 10.73 9.83 12.92
N LEU A 19 10.82 9.25 11.71
CA LEU A 19 12.02 9.35 10.86
C LEU A 19 12.18 10.76 10.28
N VAL A 20 11.10 11.41 9.84
CA VAL A 20 11.11 12.80 9.35
C VAL A 20 11.50 13.78 10.47
N ALA A 21 11.00 13.57 11.68
CA ALA A 21 11.40 14.34 12.86
C ALA A 21 12.90 14.16 13.14
N GLY A 22 13.40 12.93 13.09
CA GLY A 22 14.84 12.64 13.17
C GLY A 22 15.68 13.38 12.13
N ALA A 23 15.24 13.39 10.88
CA ALA A 23 15.91 14.11 9.80
C ALA A 23 15.96 15.63 10.09
N SER A 24 14.86 16.18 10.62
CA SER A 24 14.75 17.59 10.99
C SER A 24 15.70 17.95 12.14
N VAL A 25 15.79 17.09 13.16
CA VAL A 25 16.73 17.24 14.28
C VAL A 25 18.17 17.16 13.79
N ALA A 26 18.51 16.21 12.91
CA ALA A 26 19.84 16.09 12.33
C ALA A 26 20.22 17.33 11.51
N ALA A 27 19.29 17.88 10.72
CA ALA A 27 19.50 19.11 9.96
C ALA A 27 19.66 20.34 10.87
N GLY A 28 18.84 20.46 11.93
CA GLY A 28 18.98 21.50 12.93
C GLY A 28 20.32 21.44 13.65
N TYR A 29 20.72 20.26 14.12
CA TYR A 29 22.02 20.04 14.75
C TYR A 29 23.18 20.46 13.85
N ALA A 30 23.12 20.15 12.55
CA ALA A 30 24.13 20.56 11.57
C ALA A 30 24.25 22.07 11.40
N ARG A 31 23.15 22.81 11.53
CA ARG A 31 23.13 24.27 11.40
C ARG A 31 23.69 24.97 12.63
N TYR A 32 23.42 24.45 13.83
CA TYR A 32 23.79 25.11 15.09
C TYR A 32 25.14 24.66 15.65
N ALA A 33 25.55 23.41 15.41
CA ALA A 33 26.80 22.90 15.98
C ALA A 33 28.01 23.33 15.13
N SER A 34 28.98 23.98 15.77
CA SER A 34 30.28 24.31 15.16
C SER A 34 31.08 23.06 14.74
N SER A 35 30.84 21.94 15.43
CA SER A 35 31.38 20.61 15.11
C SER A 35 30.28 19.56 15.23
N VAL A 36 30.03 18.85 14.12
CA VAL A 36 29.08 17.75 14.08
C VAL A 36 29.74 16.52 14.70
N ARG A 37 29.28 16.09 15.88
CA ARG A 37 29.78 14.88 16.53
C ARG A 37 29.09 13.64 15.94
N PRO A 38 29.84 12.67 15.36
CA PRO A 38 29.28 11.43 14.82
C PRO A 38 28.37 10.69 15.81
N ALA A 39 28.75 10.65 17.10
CA ALA A 39 27.98 10.00 18.14
C ALA A 39 26.55 10.58 18.30
N VAL A 40 26.40 11.90 18.13
CA VAL A 40 25.09 12.56 18.23
C VAL A 40 24.22 12.18 17.04
N LEU A 41 24.77 12.19 15.82
CA LEU A 41 24.04 11.77 14.62
C LEU A 41 23.62 10.29 14.69
N ARG A 42 24.46 9.41 15.24
CA ARG A 42 24.12 8.00 15.50
C ARG A 42 22.97 7.89 16.50
N GLY A 43 23.05 8.66 17.58
CA GLY A 43 22.00 8.74 18.59
C GLY A 43 20.66 9.15 17.97
N ILE A 44 20.67 10.20 17.14
CA ILE A 44 19.47 10.65 16.41
C ILE A 44 18.92 9.53 15.52
N ALA A 45 19.77 8.89 14.71
CA ALA A 45 19.34 7.84 13.80
C ALA A 45 18.70 6.64 14.51
N VAL A 46 19.36 6.14 15.57
CA VAL A 46 18.86 5.01 16.36
C VAL A 46 17.58 5.39 17.13
N ALA A 47 17.55 6.58 17.74
CA ALA A 47 16.38 7.06 18.47
C ALA A 47 15.17 7.23 17.55
N SER A 48 15.35 7.76 16.33
CA SER A 48 14.26 7.91 15.36
C SER A 48 13.74 6.58 14.84
N ALA A 49 14.63 5.62 14.57
CA ALA A 49 14.21 4.27 14.18
C ALA A 49 13.46 3.55 15.31
N ALA A 50 13.94 3.67 16.56
CA ALA A 50 13.27 3.12 17.73
C ALA A 50 11.90 3.79 17.96
N ALA A 51 11.82 5.11 17.85
CA ALA A 51 10.58 5.86 17.94
C ALA A 51 9.58 5.47 16.83
N GLY A 52 10.06 5.10 15.64
CA GLY A 52 9.21 4.55 14.58
C GLY A 52 8.76 3.11 14.85
N ALA A 53 9.60 2.30 15.51
CA ALA A 53 9.29 0.90 15.83
C ALA A 53 8.25 0.75 16.94
N VAL A 54 8.24 1.65 17.94
CA VAL A 54 7.31 1.59 19.07
C VAL A 54 5.83 1.61 18.62
N PRO A 55 5.36 2.54 17.79
CA PRO A 55 4.00 2.52 17.27
C PRO A 55 3.68 1.24 16.49
N LEU A 56 4.61 0.75 15.67
CA LEU A 56 4.41 -0.51 14.93
C LEU A 56 4.27 -1.71 15.87
N ALA A 57 5.05 -1.76 16.95
CA ALA A 57 4.95 -2.80 17.96
C ALA A 57 3.62 -2.75 18.72
N LEU A 58 3.07 -1.55 18.96
CA LEU A 58 1.73 -1.40 19.54
C LEU A 58 0.64 -1.93 18.59
N ALA A 59 0.74 -1.62 17.30
CA ALA A 59 -0.18 -2.13 16.28
C ALA A 59 0.04 -3.63 15.95
N ALA A 60 1.20 -4.18 16.31
CA ALA A 60 1.55 -5.58 16.05
C ALA A 60 0.69 -6.58 16.80
N ALA A 61 0.13 -6.21 17.97
CA ALA A 61 -0.70 -7.10 18.77
C ALA A 61 -1.97 -7.55 18.01
N ASP A 62 -2.51 -6.70 17.16
CA ASP A 62 -3.69 -6.99 16.34
C ASP A 62 -3.31 -7.75 15.06
N ALA A 63 -2.18 -7.37 14.43
CA ALA A 63 -1.64 -8.09 13.28
C ALA A 63 -1.20 -9.54 13.65
N ALA A 64 -0.65 -9.74 14.84
CA ALA A 64 -0.23 -11.04 15.35
C ALA A 64 -1.42 -12.02 15.48
N ARG A 65 -2.61 -11.50 15.85
CA ARG A 65 -3.86 -12.28 15.93
C ARG A 65 -4.45 -12.66 14.57
N GLY A 66 -3.78 -12.31 13.47
CA GLY A 66 -4.22 -12.61 12.11
C GLY A 66 -5.13 -11.54 11.52
N GLY A 67 -5.36 -10.44 12.23
CA GLY A 67 -6.04 -9.26 11.69
C GLY A 67 -5.13 -8.47 10.74
N THR A 68 -5.75 -7.66 9.88
CA THR A 68 -5.06 -6.59 9.15
C THR A 68 -5.57 -5.26 9.70
N VAL A 69 -4.66 -4.40 10.16
CA VAL A 69 -5.02 -3.06 10.60
C VAL A 69 -5.00 -2.15 9.39
N LEU A 70 -6.17 -1.61 9.01
CA LEU A 70 -6.31 -0.66 7.91
C LEU A 70 -6.44 0.76 8.45
N SER A 71 -5.81 1.71 7.77
CA SER A 71 -5.83 3.13 8.10
C SER A 71 -6.02 3.94 6.83
N HIS A 72 -7.18 4.55 6.71
CA HIS A 72 -7.41 5.55 5.68
C HIS A 72 -6.93 6.92 6.18
N VAL A 73 -6.05 7.58 5.42
CA VAL A 73 -5.55 8.92 5.76
C VAL A 73 -6.35 9.98 5.01
N VAL A 74 -6.36 9.89 3.68
CA VAL A 74 -7.00 10.88 2.82
C VAL A 74 -7.33 10.30 1.44
N GLY A 75 -8.46 10.69 0.86
CA GLY A 75 -8.73 10.50 -0.57
C GLY A 75 -7.95 11.52 -1.39
N LEU A 76 -7.07 11.08 -2.28
CA LEU A 76 -6.28 11.95 -3.15
C LEU A 76 -7.16 12.56 -4.24
N PHE A 77 -7.80 11.71 -5.03
CA PHE A 77 -8.71 12.12 -6.08
C PHE A 77 -9.67 10.98 -6.42
N ARG A 78 -10.84 11.38 -6.90
CA ARG A 78 -11.85 10.48 -7.43
C ARG A 78 -12.25 10.95 -8.82
N VAL A 79 -12.07 10.09 -9.82
CA VAL A 79 -12.47 10.35 -11.21
C VAL A 79 -13.45 9.27 -11.63
N GLY A 80 -14.74 9.62 -11.64
CA GLY A 80 -15.81 8.64 -11.85
C GLY A 80 -15.83 7.58 -10.77
N SER A 81 -15.63 6.33 -11.18
CA SER A 81 -15.52 5.17 -10.30
C SER A 81 -14.09 4.93 -9.80
N LEU A 82 -13.05 5.52 -10.39
CA LEU A 82 -11.68 5.38 -9.90
C LEU A 82 -11.51 6.19 -8.60
N ASP A 83 -11.10 5.53 -7.52
CA ASP A 83 -10.74 6.17 -6.26
C ASP A 83 -9.26 5.91 -5.93
N ALA A 84 -8.50 6.99 -5.77
CA ALA A 84 -7.11 6.95 -5.34
C ALA A 84 -7.03 7.49 -3.92
N THR A 85 -6.65 6.63 -2.98
CA THR A 85 -6.56 6.95 -1.56
C THR A 85 -5.13 6.77 -1.05
N LEU A 86 -4.75 7.60 -0.09
CA LEU A 86 -3.62 7.34 0.78
C LEU A 86 -4.13 6.54 1.97
N GLY A 87 -3.90 5.24 1.92
CA GLY A 87 -4.20 4.30 2.99
C GLY A 87 -2.98 3.46 3.37
N PHE A 88 -2.95 3.03 4.62
CA PHE A 88 -1.96 2.12 5.18
C PHE A 88 -2.62 0.81 5.61
N ALA A 89 -1.90 -0.29 5.39
CA ALA A 89 -2.29 -1.62 5.84
C ALA A 89 -1.15 -2.28 6.60
N LEU A 90 -1.40 -2.73 7.83
CA LEU A 90 -0.46 -3.52 8.61
C LEU A 90 -0.99 -4.93 8.79
N ASP A 91 -0.41 -5.86 8.03
CA ASP A 91 -0.50 -7.30 8.27
C ASP A 91 0.84 -7.84 8.80
N ARG A 92 0.95 -9.15 8.99
CA ARG A 92 2.18 -9.79 9.49
C ARG A 92 3.40 -9.54 8.58
N ALA A 93 3.19 -9.53 7.26
CA ALA A 93 4.26 -9.31 6.29
C ALA A 93 4.71 -7.83 6.30
N GLY A 94 3.75 -6.91 6.28
CA GLY A 94 3.98 -5.48 6.40
C GLY A 94 4.70 -5.12 7.68
N LEU A 95 4.35 -5.74 8.81
CA LEU A 95 5.05 -5.54 10.08
C LEU A 95 6.52 -5.97 10.00
N LEU A 96 6.79 -7.19 9.54
CA LEU A 96 8.16 -7.70 9.41
C LEU A 96 8.99 -6.78 8.52
N ILE A 97 8.44 -6.37 7.39
CA ILE A 97 9.14 -5.54 6.42
C ILE A 97 9.36 -4.12 6.94
N ALA A 98 8.38 -3.55 7.64
CA ALA A 98 8.50 -2.26 8.28
C ALA A 98 9.63 -2.26 9.34
N LEU A 99 9.70 -3.30 10.17
CA LEU A 99 10.77 -3.47 11.17
C LEU A 99 12.14 -3.61 10.52
N VAL A 100 12.25 -4.44 9.48
CA VAL A 100 13.48 -4.58 8.69
C VAL A 100 13.91 -3.26 8.08
N THR A 101 12.97 -2.51 7.51
CA THR A 101 13.22 -1.20 6.92
C THR A 101 13.79 -0.25 7.97
N LEU A 102 13.22 -0.20 9.18
CA LEU A 102 13.73 0.60 10.28
C LEU A 102 15.16 0.20 10.70
N VAL A 103 15.45 -1.09 10.80
CA VAL A 103 16.79 -1.60 11.12
C VAL A 103 17.80 -1.22 10.04
N LEU A 104 17.45 -1.35 8.77
CA LEU A 104 18.32 -0.98 7.65
C LEU A 104 18.58 0.53 7.62
N VAL A 105 17.55 1.35 7.80
CA VAL A 105 17.67 2.80 7.87
C VAL A 105 18.58 3.23 9.01
N ALA A 106 18.39 2.65 10.20
CA ALA A 106 19.26 2.91 11.36
C ALA A 106 20.70 2.48 11.07
N GLY A 107 20.91 1.28 10.51
CA GLY A 107 22.22 0.74 10.20
C GLY A 107 22.98 1.58 9.16
N VAL A 108 22.30 2.03 8.09
CA VAL A 108 22.95 2.88 7.09
C VAL A 108 23.20 4.28 7.62
N ALA A 109 22.24 4.90 8.32
CA ALA A 109 22.45 6.20 8.94
C ALA A 109 23.61 6.14 9.96
N PHE A 110 23.72 5.05 10.72
CA PHE A 110 24.84 4.79 11.62
C PHE A 110 26.17 4.68 10.86
N ALA A 111 26.21 3.92 9.77
CA ALA A 111 27.42 3.78 8.96
C ALA A 111 27.88 5.13 8.37
N VAL A 112 26.94 5.85 7.75
CA VAL A 112 27.18 7.15 7.10
C VAL A 112 27.62 8.22 8.09
N SER A 113 27.12 8.20 9.32
CA SER A 113 27.54 9.13 10.37
C SER A 113 29.02 8.99 10.78
N GLY A 114 29.64 7.83 10.51
CA GLY A 114 31.04 7.55 10.88
C GLY A 114 32.06 8.27 10.01
N GLU A 115 31.67 8.70 8.81
CA GLU A 115 32.55 9.45 7.93
C GLU A 115 32.73 10.88 8.50
N HIS A 116 33.96 11.23 8.90
CA HIS A 116 34.33 12.43 9.66
C HIS A 116 34.17 13.78 8.92
N LYS A 117 33.28 13.87 7.92
CA LYS A 117 33.11 15.07 7.09
C LYS A 117 31.86 15.85 7.53
N ARG A 118 31.88 17.18 7.42
CA ARG A 118 30.69 18.06 7.58
C ARG A 118 29.49 17.62 6.71
N ALA A 119 29.72 16.81 5.68
CA ALA A 119 28.69 16.19 4.84
C ALA A 119 27.89 15.06 5.52
N SER A 120 28.25 14.62 6.73
CA SER A 120 27.60 13.48 7.42
C SER A 120 26.20 13.78 7.96
N ALA A 121 25.91 15.02 8.35
CA ALA A 121 24.59 15.38 8.83
C ALA A 121 23.51 15.42 7.72
N PRO A 122 23.74 16.09 6.56
CA PRO A 122 22.76 16.05 5.47
C PRO A 122 22.59 14.65 4.88
N SER A 123 23.61 13.80 4.91
CA SER A 123 23.48 12.40 4.47
C SER A 123 22.66 11.56 5.44
N VAL A 124 22.82 11.75 6.76
CA VAL A 124 21.96 11.12 7.77
C VAL A 124 20.52 11.60 7.61
N GLY A 125 20.31 12.91 7.45
CA GLY A 125 18.99 13.48 7.21
C GLY A 125 18.32 12.89 5.95
N ALA A 126 19.03 12.86 4.83
CA ALA A 126 18.53 12.25 3.59
C ALA A 126 18.24 10.75 3.76
N THR A 127 19.06 10.02 4.51
CA THR A 127 18.83 8.59 4.80
C THR A 127 17.56 8.38 5.62
N LEU A 128 17.29 9.24 6.61
CA LEU A 128 16.09 9.17 7.43
C LEU A 128 14.83 9.52 6.64
N VAL A 129 14.86 10.54 5.78
CA VAL A 129 13.74 10.85 4.88
C VAL A 129 13.52 9.72 3.86
N ALA A 130 14.62 9.15 3.34
CA ALA A 130 14.53 8.00 2.44
C ALA A 130 13.86 6.80 3.13
N GLY A 131 14.24 6.54 4.38
CA GLY A 131 13.63 5.54 5.23
C GLY A 131 12.15 5.80 5.52
N ALA A 132 11.75 7.06 5.73
CA ALA A 132 10.35 7.42 5.92
C ALA A 132 9.51 7.09 4.67
N GLY A 133 9.99 7.46 3.49
CA GLY A 133 9.34 7.11 2.22
C GLY A 133 9.25 5.60 2.01
N ALA A 134 10.32 4.87 2.31
CA ALA A 134 10.34 3.41 2.25
C ALA A 134 9.32 2.76 3.18
N LEU A 135 9.16 3.31 4.37
CA LEU A 135 8.21 2.82 5.36
C LEU A 135 6.76 3.08 4.93
N VAL A 136 6.49 4.26 4.36
CA VAL A 136 5.19 4.56 3.71
C VAL A 136 4.90 3.55 2.60
N ALA A 137 5.90 3.23 1.77
CA ALA A 137 5.78 2.25 0.71
C ALA A 137 5.53 0.82 1.25
N ALA A 138 6.23 0.42 2.31
CA ALA A 138 6.08 -0.90 2.93
C ALA A 138 4.72 -1.09 3.61
N LEU A 139 4.14 -0.01 4.13
CA LEU A 139 2.83 0.01 4.76
C LEU A 139 1.70 0.34 3.79
N ALA A 140 1.97 0.48 2.50
CA ALA A 140 0.98 0.91 1.53
C ALA A 140 -0.22 -0.06 1.43
N GLU A 141 -1.44 0.49 1.57
CA GLU A 141 -2.68 -0.26 1.32
C GLU A 141 -2.94 -0.42 -0.19
N GLY A 142 -2.44 0.49 -1.02
CA GLY A 142 -2.62 0.47 -2.47
C GLY A 142 -1.51 1.17 -3.24
N PHE A 143 -1.61 1.11 -4.56
CA PHE A 143 -0.59 1.69 -5.45
C PHE A 143 -0.32 3.19 -5.24
N PRO A 144 -1.32 4.05 -4.99
CA PRO A 144 -1.05 5.48 -4.75
C PRO A 144 -0.14 5.70 -3.52
N THR A 145 -0.41 5.06 -2.38
CA THR A 145 0.45 5.14 -1.19
C THR A 145 1.84 4.56 -1.47
N LEU A 146 1.91 3.44 -2.20
CA LEU A 146 3.18 2.81 -2.56
C LEU A 146 4.07 3.78 -3.35
N PHE A 147 3.52 4.40 -4.41
CA PHE A 147 4.25 5.34 -5.25
C PHE A 147 4.58 6.63 -4.53
N PHE A 148 3.69 7.11 -3.66
CA PHE A 148 3.95 8.26 -2.82
C PHE A 148 5.16 8.02 -1.92
N GLY A 149 5.21 6.88 -1.23
CA GLY A 149 6.35 6.49 -0.39
C GLY A 149 7.65 6.34 -1.17
N LEU A 150 7.62 5.62 -2.30
CA LEU A 150 8.77 5.47 -3.19
C LEU A 150 9.26 6.82 -3.73
N GLY A 151 8.34 7.73 -4.03
CA GLY A 151 8.64 9.07 -4.51
C GLY A 151 9.39 9.90 -3.47
N ILE A 152 8.95 9.86 -2.21
CA ILE A 152 9.67 10.49 -1.08
C ILE A 152 11.07 9.87 -0.95
N ALA A 153 11.16 8.54 -1.00
CA ALA A 153 12.42 7.84 -0.81
C ALA A 153 13.47 8.24 -1.87
N TYR A 154 13.02 8.32 -3.11
CA TYR A 154 13.85 8.72 -4.23
C TYR A 154 14.21 10.21 -4.20
N ALA A 155 13.24 11.08 -3.91
CA ALA A 155 13.46 12.52 -3.82
C ALA A 155 14.56 12.86 -2.79
N ALA A 156 14.58 12.17 -1.65
CA ALA A 156 15.63 12.30 -0.65
C ALA A 156 17.02 11.92 -1.20
N GLY A 157 17.09 10.83 -1.99
CA GLY A 157 18.30 10.42 -2.69
C GLY A 157 18.80 11.46 -3.71
N VAL A 158 17.88 12.04 -4.50
CA VAL A 158 18.19 13.09 -5.49
C VAL A 158 18.70 14.36 -4.83
N MET A 159 18.02 14.84 -3.79
CA MET A 159 18.42 16.05 -3.06
C MET A 159 19.83 15.90 -2.47
N TYR A 160 20.17 14.71 -1.97
CA TYR A 160 21.51 14.43 -1.49
C TYR A 160 22.56 14.35 -2.63
N ALA A 161 22.23 13.68 -3.73
CA ALA A 161 23.12 13.58 -4.89
C ALA A 161 23.42 14.96 -5.51
N GLY A 162 22.45 15.87 -5.48
CA GLY A 162 22.58 17.24 -6.00
C GLY A 162 23.35 18.21 -5.11
N THR A 163 23.70 17.83 -3.88
CA THR A 163 24.40 18.71 -2.92
C THR A 163 25.85 18.31 -2.65
N SER A 164 26.36 17.22 -3.24
CA SER A 164 27.68 16.67 -2.90
C SER A 164 28.62 16.53 -4.11
N GLY A 165 29.70 17.33 -4.15
CA GLY A 165 30.84 17.20 -5.07
C GLY A 165 30.71 17.91 -6.42
N ALA A 166 31.81 17.98 -7.19
CA ALA A 166 31.89 18.73 -8.45
C ALA A 166 30.88 18.24 -9.52
N ASP A 167 30.58 16.94 -9.53
CA ASP A 167 29.61 16.34 -10.48
C ASP A 167 28.16 16.36 -9.98
N ALA A 168 27.85 17.08 -8.90
CA ALA A 168 26.50 17.09 -8.32
C ALA A 168 25.38 17.46 -9.31
N PRO A 169 25.54 18.47 -10.21
CA PRO A 169 24.48 18.81 -11.17
C PRO A 169 24.20 17.69 -12.18
N ARG A 170 25.27 17.00 -12.63
CA ARG A 170 25.16 15.88 -13.58
C ARG A 170 24.48 14.68 -12.93
N ARG A 171 24.85 14.36 -11.68
CA ARG A 171 24.23 13.29 -10.89
C ARG A 171 22.76 13.59 -10.57
N ALA A 172 22.43 14.83 -10.22
CA ALA A 172 21.06 15.23 -9.98
C ALA A 172 20.19 15.12 -11.24
N ARG A 173 20.63 15.64 -12.39
CA ARG A 173 19.89 15.52 -13.65
C ARG A 173 19.65 14.07 -14.05
N PHE A 174 20.68 13.23 -13.93
CA PHE A 174 20.54 11.81 -14.22
C PHE A 174 19.57 11.12 -13.26
N ALA A 175 19.69 11.38 -11.96
CA ALA A 175 18.79 10.81 -10.96
C ALA A 175 17.33 11.26 -11.21
N VAL A 176 17.09 12.53 -11.55
CA VAL A 176 15.75 13.00 -11.93
C VAL A 176 15.23 12.28 -13.18
N GLY A 177 16.06 12.10 -14.21
CA GLY A 177 15.66 11.39 -15.43
C GLY A 177 15.36 9.90 -15.18
N ALA A 178 16.21 9.23 -14.39
CA ALA A 178 16.02 7.85 -13.98
C ALA A 178 14.73 7.71 -13.15
N PHE A 179 14.47 8.62 -12.20
CA PHE A 179 13.23 8.66 -11.42
C PHE A 179 11.99 8.79 -12.28
N GLY A 180 12.00 9.77 -13.19
CA GLY A 180 10.88 10.04 -14.08
C GLY A 180 10.58 8.82 -14.94
N GLY A 181 11.62 8.18 -15.48
CA GLY A 181 11.51 6.90 -16.19
C GLY A 181 10.90 5.80 -15.33
N SER A 182 11.40 5.62 -14.10
CA SER A 182 10.89 4.59 -13.18
C SER A 182 9.43 4.83 -12.77
N ILE A 183 9.03 6.08 -12.50
CA ILE A 183 7.64 6.42 -12.17
C ILE A 183 6.75 6.16 -13.38
N ILE A 184 7.14 6.60 -14.58
CA ILE A 184 6.34 6.41 -15.79
C ILE A 184 6.14 4.91 -16.04
N ALA A 185 7.21 4.13 -15.98
CA ALA A 185 7.14 2.68 -16.18
C ALA A 185 6.32 1.99 -15.08
N ALA A 186 6.45 2.40 -13.82
CA ALA A 186 5.64 1.84 -12.74
C ALA A 186 4.16 2.26 -12.82
N SER A 187 3.88 3.50 -13.21
CA SER A 187 2.53 4.01 -13.46
C SER A 187 1.89 3.29 -14.63
N ALA A 188 2.66 3.04 -15.70
CA ALA A 188 2.23 2.23 -16.83
C ALA A 188 1.95 0.79 -16.40
N ALA A 189 2.82 0.18 -15.60
CA ALA A 189 2.60 -1.15 -15.04
C ALA A 189 1.31 -1.20 -14.19
N VAL A 190 1.04 -0.17 -13.39
CA VAL A 190 -0.19 -0.10 -12.58
C VAL A 190 -1.43 0.16 -13.42
N ALA A 191 -1.35 1.01 -14.44
CA ALA A 191 -2.43 1.21 -15.39
C ALA A 191 -2.74 -0.10 -16.15
N LEU A 192 -1.70 -0.84 -16.55
CA LEU A 192 -1.81 -2.15 -17.18
C LEU A 192 -2.42 -3.18 -16.22
N VAL A 193 -1.98 -3.22 -14.97
CA VAL A 193 -2.55 -4.09 -13.92
C VAL A 193 -4.01 -3.75 -13.66
N PHE A 194 -4.33 -2.47 -13.49
CA PHE A 194 -5.69 -2.01 -13.26
C PHE A 194 -6.57 -2.34 -14.46
N TRP A 195 -6.06 -2.15 -15.68
CA TRP A 195 -6.74 -2.59 -16.89
C TRP A 195 -6.89 -4.12 -16.91
N ALA A 196 -5.88 -4.91 -16.59
CA ALA A 196 -6.01 -6.37 -16.60
C ALA A 196 -6.99 -6.90 -15.53
N LEU A 197 -7.05 -6.26 -14.35
CA LEU A 197 -7.88 -6.65 -13.22
C LEU A 197 -9.31 -6.11 -13.28
N GLY A 198 -9.47 -4.90 -13.79
CA GLY A 198 -10.74 -4.19 -13.90
C GLY A 198 -11.56 -4.66 -15.08
N GLY A 199 -11.53 -5.95 -15.43
CA GLY A 199 -12.33 -6.52 -16.50
C GLY A 199 -12.46 -8.03 -16.48
N ARG A 200 -13.40 -8.51 -17.29
CA ARG A 200 -13.64 -9.91 -17.57
C ARG A 200 -13.51 -10.17 -19.06
N TRP A 201 -12.92 -11.30 -19.41
CA TRP A 201 -13.02 -11.83 -20.76
C TRP A 201 -14.38 -12.52 -20.89
N LEU A 202 -15.19 -12.07 -21.85
CA LEU A 202 -16.42 -12.71 -22.27
C LEU A 202 -16.12 -13.81 -23.29
N ASP A 203 -17.06 -14.74 -23.45
CA ASP A 203 -17.00 -15.74 -24.52
C ASP A 203 -16.80 -15.05 -25.88
N GLY A 204 -15.87 -15.58 -26.69
CA GLY A 204 -15.53 -15.00 -27.99
C GLY A 204 -14.48 -13.89 -27.96
N SER A 205 -13.54 -13.90 -27.01
CA SER A 205 -12.35 -13.01 -26.95
C SER A 205 -12.64 -11.51 -26.78
N LYS A 206 -13.86 -11.15 -26.36
CA LYS A 206 -14.20 -9.77 -26.04
C LYS A 206 -13.85 -9.48 -24.58
N TYR A 207 -12.98 -8.50 -24.37
CA TYR A 207 -12.67 -8.00 -23.03
C TYR A 207 -13.68 -6.91 -22.65
N LEU A 208 -14.36 -7.07 -21.51
CA LEU A 208 -15.26 -6.10 -20.91
C LEU A 208 -14.65 -5.58 -19.62
N SER A 209 -14.41 -4.26 -19.53
CA SER A 209 -13.99 -3.64 -18.29
C SER A 209 -15.09 -3.72 -17.22
N ASP A 210 -14.79 -4.34 -16.08
CA ASP A 210 -15.59 -4.56 -14.88
C ASP A 210 -15.31 -3.40 -13.92
N TYR A 211 -15.99 -2.28 -14.16
CA TYR A 211 -15.97 -1.09 -13.31
C TYR A 211 -17.00 -1.15 -12.17
N LYS A 212 -17.50 -2.35 -11.83
CA LYS A 212 -18.55 -2.53 -10.82
C LYS A 212 -18.22 -1.78 -9.54
N GLU A 213 -19.21 -0.99 -9.12
CA GLU A 213 -19.20 -0.27 -7.85
C GLU A 213 -19.00 -1.23 -6.68
N ARG A 214 -18.16 -0.85 -5.73
CA ARG A 214 -17.87 -1.64 -4.53
C ARG A 214 -18.45 -0.92 -3.33
N PHE A 215 -18.77 -1.66 -2.29
CA PHE A 215 -19.31 -1.08 -1.06
C PHE A 215 -18.51 -1.59 0.12
N VAL A 216 -18.04 -0.66 0.96
CA VAL A 216 -17.24 -0.97 2.15
C VAL A 216 -18.06 -0.65 3.39
N LEU A 217 -17.97 -1.53 4.38
CA LEU A 217 -18.56 -1.35 5.70
C LEU A 217 -17.61 -0.54 6.59
N VAL A 218 -18.00 0.68 6.89
CA VAL A 218 -17.36 1.54 7.89
C VAL A 218 -18.15 1.42 9.19
N ALA A 219 -17.65 0.60 10.12
CA ALA A 219 -18.20 0.56 11.47
C ALA A 219 -17.65 1.75 12.27
N GLN A 220 -18.54 2.60 12.80
CA GLN A 220 -18.13 3.64 13.75
C GLN A 220 -18.03 3.05 15.16
N GLY A 221 -16.81 2.89 15.66
CA GLY A 221 -16.54 2.46 17.05
C GLY A 221 -15.81 1.12 17.18
N GLU A 222 -15.12 0.94 18.32
CA GLU A 222 -14.45 -0.30 18.72
C GLU A 222 -15.47 -1.44 18.75
N ALA A 223 -15.12 -2.60 18.18
CA ALA A 223 -16.04 -3.73 18.13
C ALA A 223 -16.38 -4.22 19.55
N PRO A 224 -17.62 -4.04 20.06
CA PRO A 224 -17.98 -4.69 21.30
C PRO A 224 -17.93 -6.20 21.04
N LYS A 225 -17.31 -6.97 21.94
CA LYS A 225 -17.46 -8.42 21.94
C LYS A 225 -18.95 -8.71 21.87
N ALA A 226 -19.37 -9.50 20.89
CA ALA A 226 -20.76 -9.88 20.72
C ALA A 226 -21.27 -10.37 22.08
N ASP A 227 -22.18 -9.59 22.68
CA ASP A 227 -22.88 -10.04 23.86
C ASP A 227 -23.96 -10.99 23.36
N PRO A 228 -23.84 -12.31 23.59
CA PRO A 228 -24.83 -13.28 23.13
C PRO A 228 -26.22 -13.05 23.75
N LEU A 229 -26.35 -12.11 24.68
CA LEU A 229 -27.58 -11.69 25.33
C LEU A 229 -28.22 -10.42 24.72
N ALA A 230 -27.78 -9.98 23.53
CA ALA A 230 -28.42 -8.87 22.83
C ALA A 230 -29.94 -9.11 22.74
N THR A 231 -30.72 -8.20 23.35
CA THR A 231 -32.16 -8.35 23.46
C THR A 231 -32.81 -8.45 22.08
N PRO A 232 -33.82 -9.31 21.88
CA PRO A 232 -34.45 -9.57 20.57
C PRO A 232 -35.11 -8.34 19.90
N ASN A 233 -35.15 -7.20 20.58
CA ASN A 233 -35.68 -5.93 20.08
C ASN A 233 -34.61 -4.83 19.92
N ALA A 234 -33.35 -5.17 20.14
CA ALA A 234 -32.27 -4.22 19.99
C ALA A 234 -32.17 -3.77 18.52
N ARG A 235 -32.10 -2.46 18.29
CA ARG A 235 -31.99 -1.87 16.94
C ARG A 235 -30.66 -1.16 16.78
N GLY A 236 -30.11 -1.23 15.57
CA GLY A 236 -28.99 -0.40 15.13
C GLY A 236 -29.40 0.48 13.97
N THR A 237 -28.52 1.38 13.58
CA THR A 237 -28.70 2.22 12.39
C THR A 237 -27.86 1.67 11.24
N LEU A 238 -28.46 1.50 10.07
CA LEU A 238 -27.75 1.32 8.80
C LEU A 238 -27.77 2.64 8.04
N THR A 239 -26.59 3.16 7.73
CA THR A 239 -26.42 4.30 6.84
C THR A 239 -25.84 3.81 5.52
N VAL A 240 -26.47 4.09 4.38
CA VAL A 240 -25.96 3.74 3.06
C VAL A 240 -25.70 5.02 2.27
N VAL A 241 -24.47 5.18 1.80
CA VAL A 241 -24.05 6.30 0.95
C VAL A 241 -23.64 5.73 -0.41
N SER A 242 -24.43 6.04 -1.44
CA SER A 242 -24.21 5.58 -2.82
C SER A 242 -24.56 6.67 -3.83
N HIS A 243 -24.54 6.35 -5.12
CA HIS A 243 -25.01 7.25 -6.18
C HIS A 243 -26.48 7.65 -5.98
N PRO A 244 -26.89 8.86 -6.37
CA PRO A 244 -28.29 9.25 -6.37
C PRO A 244 -29.15 8.26 -7.16
N GLY A 245 -30.24 7.78 -6.55
CA GLY A 245 -31.19 6.85 -7.14
C GLY A 245 -30.83 5.36 -7.03
N ALA A 246 -29.69 4.99 -6.44
CA ALA A 246 -29.40 3.57 -6.20
C ALA A 246 -30.37 2.97 -5.18
N ARG A 247 -30.82 1.75 -5.45
CA ARG A 247 -31.83 1.04 -4.66
C ARG A 247 -31.15 0.05 -3.74
N VAL A 248 -31.43 0.16 -2.45
CA VAL A 248 -30.94 -0.73 -1.41
C VAL A 248 -32.02 -1.76 -1.12
N TYR A 249 -31.66 -3.04 -1.05
CA TYR A 249 -32.54 -4.15 -0.74
C TYR A 249 -31.98 -4.93 0.46
N LEU A 250 -32.86 -5.54 1.25
CA LEU A 250 -32.48 -6.36 2.40
C LEU A 250 -32.94 -7.80 2.21
N GLY A 251 -32.16 -8.75 2.73
CA GLY A 251 -32.49 -10.18 2.71
C GLY A 251 -32.36 -10.84 1.33
N ILE A 252 -31.78 -10.15 0.36
CA ILE A 252 -31.56 -10.68 -0.98
C ILE A 252 -30.30 -11.56 -0.97
N ALA A 253 -30.50 -12.86 -1.19
CA ALA A 253 -29.40 -13.83 -1.30
C ALA A 253 -28.93 -14.06 -2.75
N ASP A 254 -29.76 -13.72 -3.73
CA ASP A 254 -29.52 -13.95 -5.16
C ASP A 254 -30.14 -12.82 -5.99
N GLU A 255 -29.48 -12.43 -7.08
CA GLU A 255 -29.91 -11.38 -8.00
C GLU A 255 -31.30 -11.65 -8.59
N SER A 256 -31.64 -12.93 -8.77
CA SER A 256 -32.95 -13.36 -9.28
C SER A 256 -34.14 -12.87 -8.43
N HIS A 257 -33.91 -12.57 -7.15
CA HIS A 257 -34.93 -12.07 -6.23
C HIS A 257 -35.15 -10.55 -6.33
N LEU A 258 -34.24 -9.80 -6.94
CA LEU A 258 -34.33 -8.33 -7.02
C LEU A 258 -35.52 -7.86 -7.83
N ALA A 259 -35.83 -8.55 -8.93
CA ALA A 259 -36.94 -8.20 -9.81
C ALA A 259 -38.32 -8.30 -9.12
N ARG A 260 -38.40 -9.04 -8.00
CA ARG A 260 -39.65 -9.28 -7.26
C ARG A 260 -39.70 -8.61 -5.90
N SER A 261 -38.62 -7.94 -5.51
CA SER A 261 -38.47 -7.35 -4.18
C SER A 261 -38.63 -5.84 -4.27
N GLU A 262 -39.31 -5.24 -3.30
CA GLU A 262 -39.37 -3.78 -3.21
C GLU A 262 -38.07 -3.21 -2.63
N PRO A 263 -37.58 -2.06 -3.11
CA PRO A 263 -36.44 -1.39 -2.52
C PRO A 263 -36.72 -1.04 -1.07
N PHE A 264 -35.80 -1.41 -0.18
CA PHE A 264 -35.81 -0.97 1.21
C PHE A 264 -35.58 0.55 1.33
N ALA A 265 -34.73 1.11 0.46
CA ALA A 265 -34.48 2.54 0.39
C ALA A 265 -33.84 2.96 -0.95
N GLU A 266 -33.83 4.27 -1.22
CA GLU A 266 -33.14 4.88 -2.36
C GLU A 266 -32.11 5.93 -1.90
N THR A 267 -30.89 5.86 -2.41
CA THR A 267 -29.76 6.76 -2.07
C THR A 267 -29.84 8.08 -2.84
N PRO A 268 -29.13 9.16 -2.41
CA PRO A 268 -27.67 9.17 -2.24
C PRO A 268 -27.19 8.92 -0.81
N VAL A 269 -28.00 9.28 0.20
CA VAL A 269 -27.69 9.02 1.62
C VAL A 269 -28.98 8.53 2.28
N VAL A 270 -28.97 7.28 2.75
CA VAL A 270 -30.07 6.66 3.48
C VAL A 270 -29.60 6.40 4.89
N ARG A 271 -30.39 6.78 5.89
CA ARG A 271 -30.20 6.36 7.28
C ARG A 271 -31.48 5.69 7.77
N LYS A 272 -31.42 4.41 8.11
CA LYS A 272 -32.59 3.62 8.55
C LYS A 272 -32.24 2.79 9.78
N GLU A 273 -33.17 2.70 10.71
CA GLU A 273 -33.08 1.74 11.80
C GLU A 273 -33.40 0.33 11.31
N LEU A 274 -32.61 -0.63 11.75
CA LEU A 274 -32.79 -2.05 11.49
C LEU A 274 -32.61 -2.85 12.76
N ALA A 275 -33.27 -4.02 12.82
CA ALA A 275 -33.04 -4.96 13.90
C ALA A 275 -31.54 -5.29 13.99
N ALA A 276 -30.99 -5.39 15.19
CA ALA A 276 -29.63 -5.86 15.37
C ALA A 276 -29.52 -7.30 14.85
N GLY A 277 -28.40 -7.64 14.22
CA GLY A 277 -28.17 -8.95 13.62
C GLY A 277 -27.42 -8.88 12.29
N LEU A 278 -27.28 -10.04 11.64
CA LEU A 278 -26.70 -10.18 10.31
C LEU A 278 -27.78 -9.97 9.25
N HIS A 279 -27.54 -9.02 8.34
CA HIS A 279 -28.42 -8.71 7.23
C HIS A 279 -27.67 -8.91 5.91
N LYS A 280 -28.33 -9.49 4.91
CA LYS A 280 -27.86 -9.43 3.53
C LYS A 280 -28.33 -8.12 2.93
N VAL A 281 -27.43 -7.36 2.31
CA VAL A 281 -27.77 -6.09 1.68
C VAL A 281 -27.38 -6.16 0.21
N ALA A 282 -28.31 -5.87 -0.69
CA ALA A 282 -28.02 -5.72 -2.11
C ALA A 282 -28.20 -4.26 -2.51
N ILE A 283 -27.30 -3.71 -3.30
CA ILE A 283 -27.37 -2.34 -3.81
C ILE A 283 -27.38 -2.43 -5.32
N ALA A 284 -28.51 -2.06 -5.92
CA ALA A 284 -28.65 -1.96 -7.37
C ALA A 284 -28.50 -0.49 -7.80
N PRO A 285 -27.72 -0.19 -8.84
CA PRO A 285 -27.55 1.17 -9.33
C PRO A 285 -28.88 1.74 -9.80
N GLY A 286 -29.06 3.04 -9.58
CA GLY A 286 -30.22 3.77 -10.06
C GLY A 286 -30.19 3.96 -11.56
N ALA A 287 -31.34 4.28 -12.15
CA ALA A 287 -31.45 4.54 -13.59
C ALA A 287 -30.47 5.62 -14.09
N GLY A 288 -30.10 6.59 -13.23
CA GLY A 288 -29.13 7.64 -13.54
C GLY A 288 -27.66 7.26 -13.39
N ALA A 289 -27.33 6.09 -12.81
CA ALA A 289 -25.96 5.61 -12.60
C ALA A 289 -25.53 4.55 -13.61
N MET A 290 -26.44 4.03 -14.43
CA MET A 290 -26.13 3.03 -15.46
C MET A 290 -25.43 3.68 -16.66
N ILE A 291 -24.09 3.71 -16.67
CA ILE A 291 -23.28 4.12 -17.83
C ILE A 291 -23.11 2.90 -18.73
N ALA A 292 -24.14 2.62 -19.54
CA ALA A 292 -24.06 1.73 -20.70
C ALA A 292 -23.48 0.31 -20.46
N SER A 293 -24.20 -0.59 -19.77
CA SER A 293 -24.46 -1.97 -20.25
C SER A 293 -25.30 -2.78 -19.23
N ASP A 294 -26.10 -3.70 -19.78
CA ASP A 294 -26.74 -4.90 -19.22
C ASP A 294 -27.65 -4.83 -17.96
N GLY A 295 -27.59 -3.78 -17.12
CA GLY A 295 -28.41 -3.69 -15.90
C GLY A 295 -28.05 -4.72 -14.81
N LEU A 296 -26.90 -5.39 -14.93
CA LEU A 296 -26.41 -6.48 -14.06
C LEU A 296 -25.36 -6.01 -13.03
N GLU A 297 -25.32 -4.71 -12.74
CA GLU A 297 -24.35 -4.10 -11.84
C GLU A 297 -24.83 -4.08 -10.38
N VAL A 298 -25.43 -5.17 -9.92
CA VAL A 298 -25.84 -5.31 -8.52
C VAL A 298 -24.60 -5.62 -7.67
N ALA A 299 -24.41 -4.84 -6.61
CA ALA A 299 -23.47 -5.20 -5.56
C ALA A 299 -24.19 -5.96 -4.44
N LEU A 300 -23.80 -7.22 -4.24
CA LEU A 300 -24.28 -8.05 -3.14
C LEU A 300 -23.30 -7.96 -1.96
N VAL A 301 -23.80 -7.54 -0.80
CA VAL A 301 -23.09 -7.53 0.48
C VAL A 301 -23.64 -8.66 1.34
N ASP A 302 -22.92 -9.78 1.34
CA ASP A 302 -23.37 -11.06 1.90
C ASP A 302 -23.68 -11.04 3.39
N ALA A 303 -23.05 -10.16 4.16
CA ALA A 303 -23.20 -10.12 5.62
C ALA A 303 -22.88 -8.73 6.19
N VAL A 304 -23.91 -7.98 6.54
CA VAL A 304 -23.84 -6.70 7.27
C VAL A 304 -24.29 -6.94 8.70
N SER A 305 -23.35 -6.86 9.64
CA SER A 305 -23.67 -6.98 11.07
C SER A 305 -24.10 -5.63 11.63
N ILE A 306 -25.40 -5.47 11.88
CA ILE A 306 -25.97 -4.30 12.54
C ILE A 306 -25.96 -4.52 14.05
N ARG A 307 -25.34 -3.62 14.80
CA ARG A 307 -25.23 -3.72 16.26
C ARG A 307 -26.25 -2.83 16.97
N PRO A 308 -26.74 -3.23 18.16
CA PRO A 308 -27.59 -2.40 19.01
C PRO A 308 -27.00 -1.01 19.26
N GLY A 309 -27.76 0.05 19.01
CA GLY A 309 -27.38 1.44 19.29
C GLY A 309 -26.20 1.99 18.46
N ALA A 310 -25.61 1.17 17.57
CA ALA A 310 -24.48 1.59 16.75
C ALA A 310 -24.93 1.97 15.32
N GLU A 311 -24.16 2.84 14.69
CA GLU A 311 -24.30 3.15 13.27
C GLU A 311 -23.32 2.32 12.44
N THR A 312 -23.87 1.55 11.50
CA THR A 312 -23.13 0.81 10.50
C THR A 312 -23.26 1.56 9.18
N THR A 313 -22.16 2.05 8.62
CA THR A 313 -22.20 2.84 7.39
C THR A 313 -21.67 2.02 6.23
N ILE A 314 -22.48 1.79 5.22
CA ILE A 314 -22.04 1.30 3.91
C ILE A 314 -21.74 2.51 3.05
N VAL A 315 -20.49 2.62 2.59
CA VAL A 315 -20.09 3.66 1.64
C VAL A 315 -19.69 3.03 0.33
N LEU A 316 -20.05 3.68 -0.76
CA LEU A 316 -19.55 3.40 -2.07
C LEU A 316 -18.02 3.60 -2.11
N ALA A 317 -17.31 2.49 -2.29
CA ALA A 317 -15.91 2.47 -2.69
C ALA A 317 -15.86 2.22 -4.21
N GLY A 318 -15.14 3.06 -4.94
CA GLY A 318 -14.89 2.78 -6.35
C GLY A 318 -14.13 1.46 -6.57
N PRO A 319 -13.99 0.95 -7.81
CA PRO A 319 -12.86 0.10 -8.17
C PRO A 319 -11.57 0.71 -7.62
N SER A 320 -11.06 0.10 -6.56
CA SER A 320 -9.95 0.66 -5.82
C SER A 320 -8.64 0.04 -6.26
N LEU A 321 -7.58 0.83 -6.10
CA LEU A 321 -6.19 0.39 -6.29
C LEU A 321 -5.63 -0.24 -5.00
N THR A 322 -6.48 -0.68 -4.06
CA THR A 322 -6.04 -1.28 -2.80
C THR A 322 -5.72 -2.76 -2.98
N PHE A 323 -4.59 -3.20 -2.43
CA PHE A 323 -4.15 -4.58 -2.48
C PHE A 323 -5.12 -5.52 -1.74
N HIS A 324 -5.71 -5.04 -0.64
CA HIS A 324 -6.70 -5.76 0.15
C HIS A 324 -7.92 -6.16 -0.70
N GLU A 325 -8.43 -5.29 -1.55
CA GLU A 325 -9.59 -5.60 -2.38
C GLU A 325 -9.23 -6.43 -3.61
N ILE A 326 -8.02 -6.25 -4.14
CA ILE A 326 -7.53 -6.99 -5.31
C ILE A 326 -7.25 -8.46 -4.96
N ALA A 327 -6.67 -8.74 -3.78
CA ALA A 327 -6.24 -10.09 -3.42
C ALA A 327 -7.36 -11.16 -3.41
N PRO A 328 -8.57 -10.91 -2.86
CA PRO A 328 -9.70 -11.85 -2.93
C PRO A 328 -10.20 -12.10 -4.35
N GLN A 329 -10.05 -11.13 -5.26
CA GLN A 329 -10.48 -11.27 -6.65
C GLN A 329 -9.57 -12.20 -7.45
N LEU A 330 -8.32 -12.32 -7.02
CA LEU A 330 -7.30 -13.13 -7.66
C LEU A 330 -7.17 -14.53 -7.04
N GLY A 331 -7.83 -14.80 -5.92
CA GLY A 331 -7.83 -16.10 -5.28
C GLY A 331 -8.59 -17.16 -6.09
N PRO A 332 -8.17 -18.44 -6.07
CA PRO A 332 -8.91 -19.53 -6.69
C PRO A 332 -10.25 -19.69 -5.97
N LYS A 333 -11.33 -19.73 -6.74
CA LYS A 333 -12.66 -19.79 -6.16
C LYS A 333 -13.29 -21.20 -6.31
N ASN A 334 -14.18 -21.56 -5.40
CA ASN A 334 -14.66 -22.91 -5.09
C ASN A 334 -16.05 -23.19 -5.70
N ASP A 335 -16.50 -24.45 -5.60
CA ASP A 335 -17.66 -25.08 -6.26
C ASP A 335 -19.06 -24.45 -5.98
N LEU A 336 -19.12 -23.30 -5.29
CA LEU A 336 -20.32 -22.55 -4.92
C LEU A 336 -20.57 -21.29 -5.80
N GLY A 337 -20.06 -21.26 -7.04
CA GLY A 337 -20.24 -20.10 -7.96
C GLY A 337 -19.17 -19.01 -7.81
N ILE A 338 -18.06 -19.37 -7.17
CA ILE A 338 -16.95 -18.48 -6.93
C ILE A 338 -15.98 -18.80 -8.14
N ARG A 339 -15.64 -17.83 -9.04
CA ARG A 339 -14.63 -17.78 -10.18
C ARG A 339 -13.28 -18.51 -9.99
N ARG A 340 -13.17 -19.77 -10.38
CA ARG A 340 -11.87 -20.35 -10.73
C ARG A 340 -11.44 -19.74 -12.06
N LEU A 341 -10.26 -19.11 -12.14
CA LEU A 341 -9.59 -18.94 -13.42
C LEU A 341 -9.40 -20.35 -14.00
N GLY A 342 -9.98 -20.60 -15.18
CA GLY A 342 -9.93 -21.90 -15.84
C GLY A 342 -8.50 -22.39 -16.07
N PRO A 343 -8.32 -23.69 -16.40
CA PRO A 343 -7.01 -24.29 -16.51
C PRO A 343 -6.14 -23.56 -17.54
N ILE A 344 -5.13 -22.88 -17.00
CA ILE A 344 -3.83 -22.58 -17.60
C ILE A 344 -3.79 -21.41 -18.60
N ASP A 345 -4.70 -21.15 -19.54
CA ASP A 345 -4.40 -20.08 -20.54
C ASP A 345 -4.56 -18.63 -20.04
N VAL A 346 -5.61 -18.31 -19.27
CA VAL A 346 -5.79 -16.95 -18.71
C VAL A 346 -4.98 -16.74 -17.44
N ALA A 347 -4.76 -17.81 -16.67
CA ALA A 347 -3.84 -17.79 -15.54
C ALA A 347 -2.41 -17.53 -16.01
N THR A 348 -1.97 -18.16 -17.12
CA THR A 348 -0.65 -17.92 -17.72
C THR A 348 -0.55 -16.51 -18.29
N ALA A 349 -1.56 -16.02 -19.02
CA ALA A 349 -1.58 -14.64 -19.51
C ALA A 349 -1.56 -13.61 -18.38
N ALA A 350 -2.36 -13.80 -17.33
CA ALA A 350 -2.33 -12.96 -16.14
C ALA A 350 -0.96 -13.06 -15.46
N THR A 351 -0.43 -14.25 -15.16
CA THR A 351 0.90 -14.39 -14.55
C THR A 351 2.02 -13.87 -15.43
N ALA A 352 1.93 -13.94 -16.76
CA ALA A 352 2.91 -13.40 -17.70
C ALA A 352 2.83 -11.88 -17.76
N PHE A 353 1.63 -11.32 -17.71
CA PHE A 353 1.41 -9.87 -17.65
C PHE A 353 1.83 -9.29 -16.30
N TRP A 354 1.64 -10.05 -15.22
CA TRP A 354 2.12 -9.74 -13.88
C TRP A 354 3.62 -9.91 -13.74
N ALA A 355 4.18 -10.98 -14.29
CA ALA A 355 5.63 -11.17 -14.38
C ALA A 355 6.24 -10.05 -15.21
N LEU A 356 5.57 -9.60 -16.28
CA LEU A 356 5.98 -8.45 -17.08
C LEU A 356 5.84 -7.15 -16.30
N ALA A 357 4.77 -6.93 -15.52
CA ALA A 357 4.62 -5.75 -14.67
C ALA A 357 5.67 -5.71 -13.55
N LEU A 358 5.93 -6.85 -12.91
CA LEU A 358 6.98 -7.03 -11.89
C LEU A 358 8.37 -6.90 -12.50
N LEU A 359 8.59 -7.42 -13.71
CA LEU A 359 9.83 -7.30 -14.47
C LEU A 359 10.02 -5.84 -14.90
N LEU A 360 9.00 -5.16 -15.41
CA LEU A 360 9.05 -3.75 -15.74
C LEU A 360 9.29 -2.91 -14.50
N LEU A 361 8.69 -3.24 -13.36
CA LEU A 361 8.97 -2.61 -12.07
C LEU A 361 10.42 -2.87 -11.63
N ALA A 362 10.87 -4.11 -11.68
CA ALA A 362 12.23 -4.52 -11.35
C ALA A 362 13.28 -3.93 -12.31
N LEU A 363 12.96 -3.77 -13.60
CA LEU A 363 13.76 -3.10 -14.63
C LEU A 363 13.66 -1.58 -14.53
N SER A 364 12.59 -1.03 -13.98
CA SER A 364 12.46 0.40 -13.67
C SER A 364 13.41 0.78 -12.54
N PHE A 365 13.56 -0.10 -11.56
CA PHE A 365 14.56 0.02 -10.51
C PHE A 365 15.94 -0.47 -10.99
N GLY A 366 15.97 -1.46 -11.88
CA GLY A 366 17.17 -2.10 -12.41
C GLY A 366 17.85 -1.33 -13.54
N GLY A 367 17.16 -0.48 -14.28
CA GLY A 367 17.75 0.45 -15.25
C GLY A 367 18.61 1.52 -14.58
N THR A 368 18.53 1.63 -13.25
CA THR A 368 19.46 2.40 -12.42
C THR A 368 20.72 1.59 -12.03
N LEU A 369 20.76 0.26 -12.30
CA LEU A 369 21.87 -0.66 -12.02
C LEU A 369 23.21 -0.29 -12.68
N PRO A 370 23.26 0.16 -13.95
CA PRO A 370 24.55 0.43 -14.62
C PRO A 370 25.37 1.54 -13.95
N ASN A 371 24.74 2.37 -13.12
CA ASN A 371 25.40 3.45 -12.38
C ASN A 371 25.61 3.16 -10.87
N PHE A 372 25.47 1.89 -10.44
CA PHE A 372 25.83 1.49 -9.07
C PHE A 372 27.28 1.87 -8.72
N GLY A 373 28.19 1.96 -9.68
CA GLY A 373 29.56 2.43 -9.42
C GLY A 373 29.62 3.86 -8.86
N ALA A 374 28.73 4.75 -9.29
CA ALA A 374 28.65 6.14 -8.81
C ALA A 374 27.74 6.28 -7.57
N ALA A 375 26.63 5.53 -7.51
CA ALA A 375 25.70 5.51 -6.39
C ALA A 375 26.26 4.77 -5.16
N ARG A 376 27.16 3.79 -5.33
CA ARG A 376 27.87 3.06 -4.24
C ARG A 376 28.62 3.99 -3.30
N ARG A 377 28.99 5.20 -3.74
CA ARG A 377 29.70 6.19 -2.91
C ARG A 377 28.77 7.09 -2.09
N SER A 378 27.45 7.01 -2.27
CA SER A 378 26.48 7.82 -1.54
C SER A 378 25.51 6.92 -0.78
N GLY A 379 25.70 6.80 0.54
CA GLY A 379 24.83 6.01 1.42
C GLY A 379 23.32 6.21 1.22
N PRO A 380 22.80 7.44 0.99
CA PRO A 380 21.38 7.67 0.75
C PRO A 380 20.83 7.02 -0.51
N ALA A 381 21.62 6.92 -1.59
CA ALA A 381 21.19 6.24 -2.81
C ALA A 381 21.08 4.72 -2.58
N ALA A 382 22.02 4.14 -1.83
CA ALA A 382 21.96 2.73 -1.46
C ALA A 382 20.72 2.41 -0.60
N VAL A 383 20.32 3.31 0.30
CA VAL A 383 19.09 3.17 1.08
C VAL A 383 17.87 3.25 0.18
N ALA A 384 17.76 4.26 -0.67
CA ALA A 384 16.63 4.40 -1.59
C ALA A 384 16.47 3.15 -2.48
N THR A 385 17.57 2.59 -2.99
CA THR A 385 17.55 1.36 -3.79
C THR A 385 17.19 0.12 -2.96
N ALA A 386 17.80 -0.07 -1.79
CA ALA A 386 17.45 -1.19 -0.91
C ALA A 386 15.97 -1.14 -0.52
N CYS A 387 15.48 0.05 -0.20
CA CYS A 387 14.08 0.30 0.11
C CYS A 387 13.15 0.06 -1.08
N ALA A 388 13.53 0.44 -2.30
CA ALA A 388 12.77 0.13 -3.50
C ALA A 388 12.69 -1.38 -3.76
N MET A 389 13.80 -2.11 -3.57
CA MET A 389 13.83 -3.57 -3.69
C MET A 389 12.99 -4.25 -2.62
N ILE A 390 13.01 -3.73 -1.39
CA ILE A 390 12.14 -4.18 -0.30
C ILE A 390 10.68 -3.92 -0.64
N ALA A 391 10.33 -2.73 -1.13
CA ALA A 391 8.97 -2.39 -1.55
C ALA A 391 8.48 -3.26 -2.71
N ALA A 392 9.35 -3.59 -3.67
CA ALA A 392 9.05 -4.58 -4.69
C ALA A 392 8.79 -5.97 -4.08
N GLY A 393 9.60 -6.38 -3.09
CA GLY A 393 9.37 -7.60 -2.31
C GLY A 393 8.04 -7.58 -1.53
N VAL A 394 7.62 -6.42 -1.00
CA VAL A 394 6.31 -6.21 -0.35
C VAL A 394 5.20 -6.46 -1.34
N LEU A 395 5.30 -5.86 -2.54
CA LEU A 395 4.29 -6.03 -3.58
C LEU A 395 4.12 -7.51 -3.91
N VAL A 396 5.22 -8.24 -4.09
CA VAL A 396 5.20 -9.69 -4.36
C VAL A 396 4.62 -10.47 -3.17
N ALA A 397 4.98 -10.12 -1.94
CA ALA A 397 4.49 -10.80 -0.74
C ALA A 397 2.99 -10.58 -0.51
N ARG A 398 2.49 -9.35 -0.71
CA ARG A 398 1.07 -8.99 -0.59
C ARG A 398 0.22 -9.59 -1.71
N LEU A 399 0.82 -9.77 -2.88
CA LEU A 399 0.22 -10.49 -4.01
C LEU A 399 0.52 -12.00 -4.00
N GLY A 400 1.12 -12.52 -2.93
CA GLY A 400 1.50 -13.94 -2.81
C GLY A 400 0.31 -14.91 -2.73
N SER A 401 -0.93 -14.42 -2.60
CA SER A 401 -2.13 -15.25 -2.82
C SER A 401 -2.36 -15.58 -4.30
N VAL A 402 -1.73 -14.84 -5.21
CA VAL A 402 -1.88 -14.91 -6.66
C VAL A 402 -0.74 -15.69 -7.29
N VAL A 403 0.46 -15.56 -6.72
CA VAL A 403 1.66 -16.26 -7.15
C VAL A 403 1.93 -17.39 -6.15
N PRO A 404 2.08 -18.65 -6.55
CA PRO A 404 2.34 -19.79 -5.65
C PRO A 404 3.74 -19.77 -5.02
N LEU A 405 4.33 -18.59 -4.85
CA LEU A 405 5.50 -18.36 -4.00
C LEU A 405 4.99 -18.13 -2.59
N SER A 406 5.53 -18.86 -1.61
CA SER A 406 5.24 -18.56 -0.22
C SER A 406 5.61 -17.09 0.02
N GLY A 407 4.68 -16.27 0.54
CA GLY A 407 4.95 -14.83 0.77
C GLY A 407 6.21 -14.59 1.64
N VAL A 408 6.60 -15.59 2.43
CA VAL A 408 7.86 -15.66 3.18
C VAL A 408 9.09 -15.72 2.28
N ALA A 409 9.08 -16.51 1.20
CA ALA A 409 10.19 -16.59 0.25
C ALA A 409 10.38 -15.29 -0.54
N ALA A 410 9.29 -14.65 -0.96
CA ALA A 410 9.34 -13.35 -1.64
C ALA A 410 9.86 -12.23 -0.71
N ALA A 411 9.36 -12.18 0.53
CA ALA A 411 9.84 -11.26 1.54
C ALA A 411 11.33 -11.50 1.87
N ALA A 412 11.74 -12.77 2.01
CA ALA A 412 13.13 -13.15 2.23
C ALA A 412 14.05 -12.78 1.06
N GLY A 413 13.59 -12.95 -0.19
CA GLY A 413 14.31 -12.53 -1.38
C GLY A 413 14.52 -11.01 -1.45
N GLY A 414 13.47 -10.23 -1.21
CA GLY A 414 13.56 -8.76 -1.13
C GLY A 414 14.48 -8.29 -0.01
N LEU A 415 14.42 -8.95 1.16
CA LEU A 415 15.33 -8.75 2.28
C LEU A 415 16.79 -9.03 1.93
N ALA A 416 17.06 -10.19 1.33
CA ALA A 416 18.41 -10.58 0.93
C ALA A 416 18.99 -9.59 -0.08
N LEU A 417 18.20 -9.18 -1.06
CA LEU A 417 18.60 -8.16 -2.05
C LEU A 417 18.85 -6.79 -1.40
N GLY A 418 18.00 -6.37 -0.46
CA GLY A 418 18.20 -5.13 0.30
C GLY A 418 19.48 -5.16 1.14
N VAL A 419 19.74 -6.27 1.83
CA VAL A 419 20.98 -6.48 2.61
C VAL A 419 22.21 -6.48 1.69
N VAL A 420 22.15 -7.17 0.54
CA VAL A 420 23.23 -7.17 -0.45
C VAL A 420 23.47 -5.76 -1.00
N ALA A 421 22.43 -4.98 -1.29
CA ALA A 421 22.55 -3.60 -1.73
C ALA A 421 23.28 -2.75 -0.67
N VAL A 422 22.90 -2.85 0.60
CA VAL A 422 23.55 -2.13 1.71
C VAL A 422 25.01 -2.56 1.91
N LEU A 423 25.29 -3.87 1.91
CA LEU A 423 26.64 -4.41 2.06
C LEU A 423 27.54 -4.02 0.89
N SER A 424 27.01 -4.02 -0.34
CA SER A 424 27.74 -3.62 -1.54
C SER A 424 28.06 -2.12 -1.58
N ALA A 425 27.20 -1.27 -1.01
CA ALA A 425 27.47 0.15 -0.84
C ALA A 425 28.57 0.41 0.20
N ARG A 426 28.65 -0.41 1.25
CA ARG A 426 29.68 -0.26 2.29
C ARG A 426 31.08 -0.65 1.82
N ARG A 427 31.20 -1.67 0.96
CA ARG A 427 32.51 -2.25 0.67
C ARG A 427 33.38 -1.45 -0.30
N GLY A 428 32.84 -0.59 -1.16
CA GLY A 428 33.63 0.20 -2.13
C GLY A 428 34.34 -0.61 -3.23
N ASP A 429 34.76 -1.83 -2.90
CA ASP A 429 35.57 -2.76 -3.69
C ASP A 429 34.78 -4.06 -3.91
N ILE A 430 33.96 -4.10 -4.95
CA ILE A 430 33.59 -5.38 -5.60
C ILE A 430 33.36 -5.08 -7.08
N ALA A 431 34.41 -5.20 -7.89
CA ALA A 431 34.24 -5.73 -9.24
C ALA A 431 33.68 -7.17 -9.08
N ALA A 432 32.62 -7.50 -9.83
CA ALA A 432 31.91 -8.79 -9.86
C ALA A 432 31.01 -9.14 -8.65
N PRO A 433 29.68 -8.91 -8.79
CA PRO A 433 28.82 -10.09 -8.90
C PRO A 433 27.77 -10.01 -10.01
N ALA A 434 27.80 -8.99 -10.86
CA ALA A 434 26.83 -8.83 -11.96
C ALA A 434 26.91 -9.94 -13.03
N ALA A 435 28.03 -10.66 -13.12
CA ALA A 435 28.20 -11.77 -14.08
C ALA A 435 27.62 -13.11 -13.59
N ALA A 436 27.27 -13.25 -12.31
CA ALA A 436 26.82 -14.53 -11.75
C ALA A 436 25.29 -14.66 -11.60
N MET A 437 24.53 -13.63 -11.96
CA MET A 437 23.07 -13.60 -11.77
C MET A 437 22.28 -13.51 -13.09
N VAL A 438 22.99 -13.57 -14.23
CA VAL A 438 22.42 -13.61 -15.60
C VAL A 438 22.78 -14.94 -16.30
N CYS A 439 23.01 -16.00 -15.52
CA CYS A 439 23.05 -17.37 -16.03
C CYS A 439 22.03 -18.21 -15.27
#